data_AF-A0A0C2R975-F1
#
_entry.id   AF-A0A0C2R975-F1
#
_cell.length_a   1.000
_cell.length_b   1.000
_cell.length_c   1.000
_cell.angle_alpha   90.00
_cell.angle_beta   90.00
_cell.angle_gamma   90.00
#
_symmetry.space_group_name_H-M   'P 1'
#
loop_
_entity.id
_entity.type
_entity.pdbx_description
1 polymer ?
#
loop_
_entity_poly.entity_id
_entity_poly.type
_entity_poly.pdbx_seq_one_letter_code
_entity_poly.pdbx_strand_id
1 'polypeptide(L)'
;MHTFQSSIEGMEFPLILLEDRLKKEGYVIGGNWEYDHGSFDLLLEQQGDYLYLRLPFEAEGGELDKDDSTVRMLQPFLLSHQYDPDRDQDASSGAVSAAFNQFQSPEDQDAPLTPEQIEHGSAALERAEKLLNQVYAD
;
A
#
# COMPACT_ATOMS: atom_id res chain seq x y z
N MET A 1 -9.30 6.13 7.90
CA MET A 1 -8.12 6.43 7.07
C MET A 1 -7.37 7.68 7.58
N HIS A 2 -6.04 7.69 7.49
CA HIS A 2 -5.19 8.88 7.72
C HIS A 2 -4.20 9.04 6.55
N THR A 3 -4.21 10.19 5.87
CA THR A 3 -3.27 10.46 4.78
C THR A 3 -2.00 11.13 5.30
N PHE A 4 -0.88 10.86 4.66
CA PHE A 4 0.41 11.47 4.98
C PHE A 4 0.80 12.50 3.92
N GLN A 5 1.57 13.52 4.32
CA GLN A 5 2.42 14.21 3.36
C GLN A 5 3.64 13.33 3.11
N SER A 6 3.98 13.13 1.85
CA SER A 6 5.07 12.23 1.48
C SER A 6 5.97 12.82 0.41
N SER A 7 7.27 12.59 0.56
CA SER A 7 8.29 12.95 -0.43
C SER A 7 8.20 12.13 -1.71
N ILE A 8 7.61 10.93 -1.66
CA ILE A 8 7.45 10.06 -2.82
C ILE A 8 6.18 10.36 -3.62
N GLU A 9 5.23 11.13 -3.07
CA GLU A 9 4.01 11.50 -3.78
C GLU A 9 4.34 12.30 -5.05
N GLY A 10 3.77 11.88 -6.19
CA GLY A 10 4.02 12.47 -7.49
C GLY A 10 5.34 12.06 -8.14
N MET A 11 6.20 11.28 -7.46
CA MET A 11 7.40 10.73 -8.08
C MET A 11 7.06 9.57 -9.02
N GLU A 12 7.81 9.47 -10.11
CA GLU A 12 7.68 8.43 -11.12
C GLU A 12 8.74 7.36 -10.93
N PHE A 13 8.35 6.09 -10.95
CA PHE A 13 9.28 4.96 -10.84
C PHE A 13 8.97 3.90 -11.89
N PRO A 14 9.99 3.17 -12.39
CA PRO A 14 9.75 1.89 -13.04
C PRO A 14 9.06 0.95 -12.04
N LEU A 15 7.94 0.35 -12.44
CA LEU A 15 7.18 -0.54 -11.56
C LEU A 15 8.05 -1.68 -11.04
N ILE A 16 8.89 -2.28 -11.90
CA ILE A 16 9.81 -3.36 -11.53
C ILE A 16 10.77 -2.97 -10.40
N LEU A 17 11.17 -1.70 -10.32
CA LEU A 17 12.03 -1.19 -9.25
C LEU A 17 11.26 -1.12 -7.93
N LEU A 18 10.02 -0.64 -7.96
CA LEU A 18 9.14 -0.64 -6.78
C LEU A 18 8.91 -2.07 -6.29
N GLU A 19 8.65 -3.01 -7.20
CA GLU A 19 8.48 -4.41 -6.85
C GLU A 19 9.71 -4.98 -6.15
N ASP A 20 10.90 -4.82 -6.75
CA ASP A 20 12.15 -5.36 -6.21
C ASP A 20 12.48 -4.80 -4.83
N ARG A 21 12.22 -3.51 -4.61
CA ARG A 21 12.55 -2.84 -3.34
C ARG A 21 11.50 -3.10 -2.26
N LEU A 22 10.23 -2.87 -2.57
CA LEU A 22 9.15 -2.91 -1.58
C LEU A 22 8.82 -4.35 -1.15
N LYS A 23 8.86 -5.34 -2.06
CA LYS A 23 8.62 -6.75 -1.70
C LYS A 23 9.62 -7.26 -0.65
N LYS A 24 10.87 -6.78 -0.67
CA LYS A 24 11.91 -7.14 0.33
C LYS A 24 11.60 -6.60 1.72
N GLU A 25 10.88 -5.50 1.81
CA GLU A 25 10.42 -4.89 3.08
C GLU A 25 9.06 -5.45 3.54
N GLY A 26 8.52 -6.46 2.84
CA GLY A 26 7.27 -7.11 3.20
C GLY A 26 6.02 -6.46 2.61
N TYR A 27 6.16 -5.49 1.70
CA TYR A 27 5.02 -4.99 0.95
C TYR A 27 4.50 -6.05 -0.01
N VAL A 28 3.18 -6.11 -0.11
CA VAL A 28 2.49 -6.93 -1.10
C VAL A 28 1.79 -6.03 -2.09
N ILE A 29 1.84 -6.45 -3.35
CA ILE A 29 0.98 -5.93 -4.41
C ILE A 29 -0.37 -6.57 -4.17
N GLY A 30 -1.35 -5.78 -3.73
CA GLY A 30 -2.68 -6.32 -3.43
C GLY A 30 -3.30 -7.03 -4.65
N GLY A 31 -4.14 -8.05 -4.47
CA GLY A 31 -4.58 -8.94 -5.56
C GLY A 31 -5.47 -8.32 -6.66
N ASN A 32 -6.00 -7.12 -6.46
CA ASN A 32 -6.89 -6.42 -7.38
C ASN A 32 -6.17 -5.21 -8.01
N TRP A 33 -5.12 -5.45 -8.79
CA TRP A 33 -4.56 -4.39 -9.62
C TRP A 33 -5.46 -4.23 -10.84
N GLU A 34 -5.90 -3.01 -11.08
CA GLU A 34 -6.61 -2.66 -12.29
C GLU A 34 -5.60 -2.28 -13.37
N TYR A 35 -6.06 -2.15 -14.61
CA TYR A 35 -5.20 -1.95 -15.77
C TYR A 35 -4.26 -0.72 -15.66
N ASP A 36 -4.72 0.32 -14.97
CA ASP A 36 -4.09 1.63 -14.90
C ASP A 36 -3.73 2.08 -13.47
N HIS A 37 -4.02 1.30 -12.42
CA HIS A 37 -3.67 1.66 -11.05
C HIS A 37 -3.57 0.45 -10.11
N GLY A 38 -2.89 0.66 -8.99
CA GLY A 38 -2.78 -0.34 -7.93
C GLY A 38 -2.15 0.24 -6.67
N SER A 39 -1.79 -0.65 -5.75
CA SER A 39 -1.13 -0.24 -4.51
C SER A 39 -0.22 -1.31 -3.95
N PHE A 40 0.83 -0.84 -3.25
CA PHE A 40 1.66 -1.65 -2.37
C PHE A 40 1.17 -1.50 -0.93
N ASP A 41 0.85 -2.63 -0.29
CA ASP A 41 0.36 -2.68 1.08
C ASP A 41 1.37 -3.32 2.01
N LEU A 42 1.66 -2.65 3.13
CA LEU A 42 2.43 -3.20 4.24
C LEU A 42 1.53 -3.38 5.45
N LEU A 43 1.41 -4.62 5.91
CA LEU A 43 0.69 -4.96 7.13
C LEU A 43 1.56 -4.66 8.35
N LEU A 44 1.11 -3.71 9.17
CA LEU A 44 1.82 -3.21 10.36
C LEU A 44 1.35 -3.90 11.65
N GLU A 45 0.06 -4.23 11.75
CA GLU A 45 -0.53 -4.84 12.94
C GLU A 45 -1.70 -5.76 12.58
N GLN A 46 -1.82 -6.90 13.28
CA GLN A 46 -2.89 -7.89 13.09
C GLN A 46 -3.64 -8.20 14.40
N GLN A 47 -3.30 -7.55 15.52
CA GLN A 47 -3.91 -7.82 16.83
C GLN A 47 -5.14 -6.94 17.04
N GLY A 48 -6.29 -7.40 16.52
CA GLY A 48 -7.54 -6.63 16.50
C GLY A 48 -7.86 -6.22 15.07
N ASP A 49 -8.00 -4.92 14.82
CA ASP A 49 -8.12 -4.42 13.45
C ASP A 49 -6.76 -4.51 12.74
N TYR A 50 -6.79 -4.80 11.46
CA TYR A 50 -5.60 -4.88 10.65
C TYR A 50 -5.16 -3.49 10.21
N LEU A 51 -3.93 -3.13 10.55
CA LEU A 51 -3.35 -1.83 10.20
C LEU A 51 -2.47 -1.97 8.96
N TYR A 52 -2.79 -1.23 7.90
CA TYR A 52 -2.03 -1.22 6.65
C TYR A 52 -1.52 0.16 6.32
N LEU A 53 -0.23 0.25 5.98
CA LEU A 53 0.30 1.36 5.22
C LEU A 53 0.16 1.04 3.73
N ARG A 54 -0.60 1.88 3.02
CA ARG A 54 -0.83 1.75 1.58
C ARG A 54 -0.07 2.81 0.81
N LEU A 55 0.67 2.38 -0.22
CA LEU A 55 1.35 3.22 -1.19
C LEU A 55 0.65 3.08 -2.55
N PRO A 56 -0.35 3.91 -2.85
CA PRO A 56 -1.06 3.87 -4.12
C PRO A 56 -0.20 4.42 -5.26
N PHE A 57 -0.44 3.95 -6.48
CA PHE A 57 0.17 4.48 -7.70
C PHE A 57 -0.78 4.32 -8.90
N GLU A 58 -0.49 5.05 -9.96
CA GLU A 58 -1.19 4.96 -11.25
C GLU A 58 -0.19 4.85 -12.41
N ALA A 59 -0.60 4.23 -13.51
CA ALA A 59 0.21 4.07 -14.71
C ALA A 59 0.29 5.39 -15.49
N GLU A 60 1.50 5.89 -15.76
CA GLU A 60 1.67 7.12 -16.57
C GLU A 60 1.31 6.90 -18.05
N GLY A 61 1.39 5.65 -18.54
CA GLY A 61 1.04 5.26 -19.91
C GLY A 61 -0.36 4.64 -20.06
N GLY A 62 -1.15 4.60 -18.99
CA GLY A 62 -2.49 4.00 -18.96
C GLY A 62 -2.55 2.48 -18.93
N GLU A 63 -1.41 1.78 -18.96
CA GLU A 63 -1.36 0.30 -18.97
C GLU A 63 -0.15 -0.21 -18.16
N LEU A 64 -0.41 -1.13 -17.20
CA LEU A 64 0.62 -1.80 -16.40
C LEU A 64 1.22 -3.08 -17.05
N ASP A 65 0.82 -3.40 -18.29
CA ASP A 65 1.13 -4.68 -18.98
C ASP A 65 2.47 -4.69 -19.73
N LYS A 66 3.44 -3.86 -19.34
CA LYS A 66 4.79 -3.84 -19.96
C LYS A 66 5.85 -3.95 -18.88
N ASP A 67 6.89 -4.74 -19.17
CA ASP A 67 8.08 -4.90 -18.30
C ASP A 67 8.75 -3.56 -17.93
N ASP A 68 8.44 -2.51 -18.70
CA ASP A 68 9.02 -1.17 -18.61
C ASP A 68 8.02 -0.13 -18.06
N SER A 69 6.86 -0.54 -17.54
CA SER A 69 5.81 0.40 -17.12
C SER A 69 6.31 1.35 -16.03
N THR A 70 6.19 2.65 -16.30
CA THR A 70 6.40 3.71 -15.30
C THR A 70 5.08 4.01 -14.61
N VAL A 71 5.15 4.14 -13.29
CA VAL A 71 4.02 4.52 -12.44
C VAL A 71 4.32 5.79 -11.68
N ARG A 72 3.29 6.61 -11.46
CA ARG A 72 3.33 7.76 -10.56
C ARG A 72 2.77 7.36 -9.21
N MET A 73 3.54 7.59 -8.16
CA MET A 73 3.06 7.39 -6.79
C MET A 73 1.99 8.44 -6.45
N LEU A 74 0.94 7.98 -5.79
CA LEU A 74 -0.13 8.80 -5.25
C LEU A 74 0.05 8.99 -3.74
N GLN A 75 -0.82 9.77 -3.12
CA GLN A 75 -0.73 10.10 -1.70
C GLN A 75 -0.80 8.84 -0.81
N PRO A 76 0.24 8.52 -0.02
CA PRO A 76 0.20 7.40 0.92
C PRO A 76 -0.79 7.60 2.05
N PHE A 77 -1.37 6.50 2.54
CA PHE A 77 -2.29 6.54 3.68
C PHE A 77 -2.26 5.30 4.55
N LEU A 78 -2.68 5.48 5.79
CA LEU A 78 -2.90 4.44 6.78
C LEU A 78 -4.37 4.03 6.80
N LEU A 79 -4.63 2.73 6.76
CA LEU A 79 -5.95 2.13 6.83
C LEU A 79 -6.02 1.18 8.03
N SER A 80 -7.12 1.25 8.78
CA SER A 80 -7.48 0.25 9.80
C SER A 80 -8.68 -0.52 9.27
N HIS A 81 -8.51 -1.82 9.03
CA HIS A 81 -9.55 -2.70 8.54
C HIS A 81 -10.00 -3.62 9.67
N GLN A 82 -11.28 -3.54 10.04
CA GLN A 82 -11.84 -4.44 11.03
C GLN A 82 -11.90 -5.85 10.44
N TYR A 83 -11.27 -6.83 11.13
CA TYR A 83 -11.30 -8.22 10.71
C TYR A 83 -12.72 -8.78 10.75
N ASP A 84 -13.22 -9.24 9.60
CA ASP A 84 -14.48 -9.94 9.47
C ASP A 84 -14.21 -11.44 9.19
N PRO A 85 -14.40 -12.34 10.17
CA PRO A 85 -14.14 -13.76 10.01
C PRO A 85 -15.04 -14.45 8.99
N ASP A 86 -16.14 -13.85 8.53
CA ASP A 86 -16.96 -14.41 7.45
C ASP A 86 -16.46 -13.99 6.06
N ARG A 87 -15.70 -12.88 5.97
CA ARG A 87 -15.17 -12.32 4.70
C ARG A 87 -13.66 -12.53 4.52
N ASP A 88 -12.92 -12.69 5.62
CA ASP A 88 -11.45 -12.65 5.66
C ASP A 88 -10.81 -14.02 5.95
N GLN A 89 -11.55 -15.13 5.82
CA GLN A 89 -11.04 -16.47 6.13
C GLN A 89 -9.77 -16.83 5.34
N ASP A 90 -9.64 -16.29 4.12
CA ASP A 90 -8.51 -16.54 3.23
C ASP A 90 -7.26 -15.67 3.56
N ALA A 91 -7.39 -14.61 4.36
CA ALA A 91 -6.26 -13.77 4.77
C ALA A 91 -5.25 -14.53 5.66
N SER A 92 -5.71 -15.59 6.34
CA SER A 92 -4.89 -16.47 7.20
C SER A 92 -3.94 -17.38 6.41
N SER A 93 -4.13 -17.52 5.10
CA SER A 93 -3.39 -18.47 4.24
C SER A 93 -2.10 -17.89 3.64
N GLY A 94 -1.71 -16.67 4.00
CA GLY A 94 -0.58 -15.96 3.39
C GLY A 94 -0.91 -15.33 2.02
N ALA A 95 -2.14 -15.51 1.54
CA ALA A 95 -2.68 -14.77 0.41
C ALA A 95 -3.47 -13.56 0.93
N VAL A 96 -2.77 -12.43 1.09
CA VAL A 96 -3.35 -11.12 1.44
C VAL A 96 -4.33 -10.58 0.37
N SER A 97 -4.55 -11.36 -0.69
CA SER A 97 -5.19 -10.97 -1.94
C SER A 97 -6.73 -11.02 -1.92
N ALA A 98 -7.37 -11.80 -1.04
CA ALA A 98 -8.82 -12.05 -1.10
C ALA A 98 -9.66 -11.12 -0.20
N ALA A 99 -9.12 -10.68 0.94
CA ALA A 99 -9.83 -9.83 1.91
C ALA A 99 -9.89 -8.35 1.49
N PHE A 100 -8.91 -7.89 0.70
CA PHE A 100 -8.84 -6.52 0.24
C PHE A 100 -9.54 -6.36 -1.11
N ASN A 101 -10.86 -6.21 -1.07
CA ASN A 101 -11.54 -5.61 -2.19
C ASN A 101 -11.18 -4.12 -2.23
N GLN A 102 -10.04 -3.80 -2.89
CA GLN A 102 -9.42 -2.47 -2.99
C GLN A 102 -10.36 -1.36 -3.54
N PHE A 103 -11.55 -1.74 -4.00
CA PHE A 103 -12.56 -0.88 -4.64
C PHE A 103 -13.95 -0.92 -4.00
N GLN A 104 -14.14 -1.62 -2.88
CA GLN A 104 -15.36 -1.37 -2.10
C GLN A 104 -15.17 -0.06 -1.34
N SER A 105 -15.97 0.94 -1.71
CA SER A 105 -16.23 2.10 -0.87
C SER A 105 -16.44 1.62 0.57
N PRO A 106 -15.82 2.26 1.57
CA PRO A 106 -15.99 1.83 2.95
C PRO A 106 -17.45 2.05 3.37
N GLU A 107 -18.28 1.02 3.20
CA GLU A 107 -19.54 0.91 3.93
C GLU A 107 -19.26 0.49 5.39
N ASP A 108 -18.08 -0.07 5.66
CA ASP A 108 -17.54 -0.22 7.00
C ASP A 108 -16.79 1.05 7.40
N GLN A 109 -17.24 1.69 8.47
CA GLN A 109 -16.56 2.83 9.05
C GLN A 109 -15.17 2.38 9.50
N ASP A 110 -14.12 2.78 8.77
CA ASP A 110 -12.74 2.65 9.24
C ASP A 110 -12.68 2.96 10.74
N ALA A 111 -12.22 2.00 11.55
CA ALA A 111 -12.07 2.25 12.97
C ALA A 111 -11.16 3.48 13.17
N PRO A 112 -11.48 4.37 14.14
CA PRO A 112 -10.68 5.57 14.35
C PRO A 112 -9.26 5.21 14.73
N LEU A 113 -8.30 5.66 13.93
CA LEU A 113 -6.87 5.44 14.15
C LEU A 113 -6.42 6.13 15.45
N THR A 114 -5.70 5.39 16.28
CA THR A 114 -5.06 5.93 17.48
C THR A 114 -3.80 6.72 17.12
N PRO A 115 -3.34 7.66 17.97
CA PRO A 115 -2.08 8.35 17.76
C PRO A 115 -0.86 7.42 17.62
N GLU A 116 -0.84 6.31 18.37
CA GLU A 116 0.21 5.28 18.30
C GLU A 116 0.24 4.59 16.93
N GLN A 117 -0.92 4.24 16.38
CA GLN A 117 -1.02 3.68 15.04
C GLN A 117 -0.55 4.68 13.96
N ILE A 118 -0.91 5.96 14.10
CA ILE A 118 -0.46 7.01 13.18
C ILE A 118 1.07 7.17 13.24
N GLU A 119 1.67 7.16 14.44
CA GLU A 119 3.12 7.21 14.61
C GLU A 119 3.80 5.99 14.00
N HIS A 120 3.24 4.79 14.20
CA HIS A 120 3.74 3.56 13.60
C HIS A 120 3.69 3.62 12.06
N GLY A 121 2.56 4.08 11.50
CA GLY A 121 2.40 4.31 10.07
C GLY A 121 3.40 5.32 9.51
N SER A 122 3.61 6.44 10.20
CA SER A 122 4.59 7.47 9.82
C SER A 122 6.01 6.91 9.79
N ALA A 123 6.41 6.16 10.82
CA ALA A 123 7.72 5.54 10.89
C ALA A 123 7.94 4.50 9.78
N ALA A 124 6.88 3.79 9.36
CA ALA A 124 6.92 2.87 8.23
C ALA A 124 7.06 3.63 6.90
N LEU A 125 6.31 4.72 6.70
CA LEU A 125 6.41 5.56 5.52
C LEU A 125 7.81 6.14 5.36
N GLU A 126 8.42 6.67 6.43
CA GLU A 126 9.79 7.19 6.39
C GLU A 126 10.82 6.16 5.90
N ARG A 127 10.62 4.87 6.20
CA ARG A 127 11.51 3.80 5.71
C ARG A 127 11.32 3.58 4.22
N ALA A 128 10.08 3.54 3.74
CA ALA A 128 9.78 3.43 2.32
C ALA A 128 10.34 4.63 1.53
N GLU A 129 10.17 5.85 2.05
CA GLU A 129 10.72 7.06 1.44
C GLU A 129 12.25 7.01 1.34
N LYS A 130 12.95 6.59 2.40
CA LYS A 130 14.41 6.41 2.39
C LYS A 130 14.82 5.37 1.35
N LEU A 131 14.12 4.25 1.28
CA LEU A 131 14.40 3.16 0.33
C LEU A 131 14.22 3.60 -1.13
N LEU A 132 13.20 4.41 -1.42
CA LEU A 132 12.86 4.84 -2.78
C LEU A 132 13.66 6.07 -3.23
N ASN A 133 13.95 7.01 -2.32
CA ASN A 133 14.74 8.21 -2.65
C ASN A 133 16.23 7.93 -2.91
N GLN A 134 16.76 6.80 -2.42
CA GLN A 134 18.13 6.36 -2.73
C GLN A 134 18.36 6.05 -4.22
N VAL A 135 17.31 5.97 -5.04
CA VAL A 135 17.42 5.74 -6.49
C VAL A 135 17.98 6.95 -7.23
N TYR A 136 17.75 8.17 -6.72
CA TYR A 136 18.13 9.43 -7.37
C TYR A 136 19.30 10.13 -6.67
N ALA A 137 19.95 9.44 -5.73
CA ALA A 137 21.12 9.93 -5.03
C ALA A 137 22.40 9.50 -5.76
N ASP A 138 22.61 10.03 -6.97
CA ASP A 138 23.89 10.01 -7.70
C ASP A 138 24.09 11.33 -8.47
#